data_AF-A0A7W6D1Y2-F1
#
_entry.id   AF-A0A7W6D1Y2-F1
#
_cell.length_a   1.000
_cell.length_b   1.000
_cell.length_c   1.000
_cell.angle_alpha   90.00
_cell.angle_beta   90.00
_cell.angle_gamma   90.00
#
_symmetry.space_group_name_H-M   'P 1'
#
loop_
_entity.id
_entity.type
_entity.pdbx_description
1 polymer ?
#
loop_
_entity_poly.entity_id
_entity_poly.type
_entity_poly.pdbx_seq_one_letter_code
_entity_poly.pdbx_strand_id
1 'polypeptide(L)'
;MLTFSYANFAGFARAMKRRGVYSVNLGDFMQTLAIRSVYKQLGAPEAEIVAIDRDTIAAYAGPPVLLPMNGCFYDWCFPLPEAITPLFVGFQARASVIERFRDHLARFQPIGCRDSATAETLRAHGVDAFVTGCLTLALPPREAEPEAGKTFVVYGAKAGRLPSEVLPHAPRELFANLDFVSQRKHVHRFPLDAAGRADAERHAAHLLRTYRRSASLVITPLHHAATPCIASGVPVVIARATDDARFSFLRELTPVYLPEDFARIDWAPRPVDIGPVRARLVEQVRQGLDGAGLLPRQPAARPNLAAAARPVA
;
A
#
# COMPACT_ATOMS: atom_id res chain seq x y z
N MET A 1 4.74 10.10 -8.08
CA MET A 1 3.80 9.16 -7.41
C MET A 1 3.15 8.23 -8.42
N LEU A 2 2.97 6.95 -8.09
CA LEU A 2 2.34 5.96 -8.99
C LEU A 2 0.82 6.14 -9.13
N THR A 3 0.33 5.93 -10.35
CA THR A 3 -1.08 5.74 -10.73
C THR A 3 -1.20 4.50 -11.62
N PHE A 4 -2.43 4.05 -11.90
CA PHE A 4 -2.67 2.76 -12.56
C PHE A 4 -3.72 2.85 -13.66
N SER A 5 -3.31 2.80 -14.93
CA SER A 5 -4.25 2.74 -16.07
C SER A 5 -4.69 1.33 -16.44
N TYR A 6 -3.96 0.32 -16.00
CA TYR A 6 -4.12 -1.07 -16.41
C TYR A 6 -3.95 -1.31 -17.93
N ALA A 7 -3.25 -0.42 -18.65
CA ALA A 7 -3.14 -0.45 -20.11
C ALA A 7 -2.63 -1.80 -20.68
N ASN A 8 -1.72 -2.46 -19.97
CA ASN A 8 -1.11 -3.72 -20.42
C ASN A 8 -1.81 -4.99 -19.88
N PHE A 9 -3.01 -4.86 -19.30
CA PHE A 9 -3.77 -6.00 -18.79
C PHE A 9 -4.63 -6.64 -19.88
N ALA A 10 -4.06 -7.58 -20.64
CA ALA A 10 -4.78 -8.30 -21.71
C ALA A 10 -6.11 -8.94 -21.26
N GLY A 11 -6.18 -9.40 -20.00
CA GLY A 11 -7.42 -9.93 -19.41
C GLY A 11 -8.53 -8.88 -19.27
N PHE A 12 -8.17 -7.61 -19.01
CA PHE A 12 -9.12 -6.50 -18.91
C PHE A 12 -9.55 -6.03 -20.29
N ALA A 13 -8.63 -5.95 -21.26
CA ALA A 13 -8.96 -5.70 -22.67
C ALA A 13 -10.01 -6.71 -23.19
N ARG A 14 -9.79 -8.00 -22.93
CA ARG A 14 -10.75 -9.06 -23.31
C ARG A 14 -12.09 -8.92 -22.58
N ALA A 15 -12.09 -8.60 -21.28
CA ALA A 15 -13.31 -8.40 -20.52
C ALA A 15 -14.11 -7.20 -21.05
N MET A 16 -13.43 -6.10 -21.37
CA MET A 16 -14.03 -4.90 -21.96
C MET A 16 -14.66 -5.20 -23.32
N LYS A 17 -13.94 -5.87 -24.23
CA LYS A 17 -14.47 -6.26 -25.56
C LYS A 17 -15.70 -7.18 -25.45
N ARG A 18 -15.73 -8.08 -24.46
CA ARG A 18 -16.80 -9.07 -24.30
C ARG A 18 -18.03 -8.56 -23.54
N ARG A 19 -17.85 -7.70 -22.54
CA ARG A 19 -18.89 -7.34 -21.56
C ARG A 19 -19.12 -5.84 -21.42
N GLY A 20 -18.30 -5.00 -22.06
CA GLY A 20 -18.35 -3.54 -21.87
C GLY A 20 -17.96 -3.07 -20.46
N VAL A 21 -17.41 -3.97 -19.63
CA VAL A 21 -17.05 -3.67 -18.24
C VAL A 21 -15.94 -4.60 -17.76
N TYR A 22 -15.06 -4.06 -16.92
CA TYR A 22 -14.14 -4.81 -16.08
C TYR A 22 -14.06 -4.16 -14.71
N SER A 23 -13.41 -4.80 -13.75
CA SER A 23 -13.19 -4.20 -12.43
C SER A 23 -11.70 -3.95 -12.14
N VAL A 24 -11.42 -2.83 -11.49
CA VAL A 24 -10.07 -2.44 -11.03
C VAL A 24 -9.94 -2.63 -9.52
N ASN A 25 -8.70 -2.78 -9.06
CA ASN A 25 -8.39 -3.00 -7.65
C ASN A 25 -8.22 -1.65 -6.94
N LEU A 26 -9.09 -1.35 -5.97
CA LEU A 26 -8.99 -0.10 -5.22
C LEU A 26 -7.78 -0.08 -4.26
N GLY A 27 -7.24 -1.25 -3.92
CA GLY A 27 -6.00 -1.37 -3.15
C GLY A 27 -4.79 -0.74 -3.85
N ASP A 28 -4.75 -0.75 -5.19
CA ASP A 28 -3.66 -0.08 -5.93
C ASP A 28 -3.72 1.43 -5.70
N PHE A 29 -4.92 2.02 -5.75
CA PHE A 29 -5.14 3.45 -5.47
C PHE A 29 -4.95 3.80 -3.98
N MET A 30 -5.14 2.84 -3.06
CA MET A 30 -4.76 3.05 -1.64
C MET A 30 -3.24 3.19 -1.46
N GLN A 31 -2.44 2.54 -2.31
CA GLN A 31 -0.99 2.76 -2.33
C GLN A 31 -0.65 4.18 -2.81
N THR A 32 -1.33 4.67 -3.87
CA THR A 32 -1.22 6.07 -4.31
C THR A 32 -1.52 7.04 -3.16
N LEU A 33 -2.62 6.82 -2.45
CA LEU A 33 -3.02 7.65 -1.31
C LEU A 33 -2.03 7.58 -0.15
N ALA A 34 -1.40 6.42 0.08
CA ALA A 34 -0.36 6.28 1.10
C ALA A 34 0.90 7.09 0.75
N ILE A 35 1.36 7.04 -0.50
CA ILE A 35 2.48 7.87 -0.98
C ILE A 35 2.15 9.35 -0.78
N ARG A 36 0.96 9.79 -1.22
CA ARG A 36 0.53 11.19 -1.03
C ARG A 36 0.46 11.59 0.45
N SER A 37 0.00 10.69 1.32
CA SER A 37 -0.03 10.93 2.76
C SER A 37 1.38 11.12 3.32
N VAL A 38 2.36 10.33 2.91
CA VAL A 38 3.75 10.46 3.36
C VAL A 38 4.36 11.76 2.86
N TYR A 39 4.16 12.12 1.59
CA TYR A 39 4.59 13.40 1.04
C TYR A 39 4.03 14.58 1.83
N LYS A 40 2.74 14.56 2.16
CA LYS A 40 2.10 15.58 3.00
C LYS A 40 2.72 15.64 4.40
N GLN A 41 2.99 14.48 5.03
CA GLN A 41 3.62 14.42 6.35
C GLN A 41 5.04 15.01 6.35
N LEU A 42 5.78 14.82 5.25
CA LEU A 42 7.15 15.32 5.09
C LEU A 42 7.22 16.76 4.57
N GLY A 43 6.08 17.39 4.24
CA GLY A 43 6.04 18.74 3.69
C GLY A 43 6.54 18.86 2.25
N ALA A 44 6.52 17.76 1.47
CA ALA A 44 6.85 17.82 0.05
C ALA A 44 5.84 18.73 -0.69
N PRO A 45 6.30 19.67 -1.55
CA PRO A 45 5.39 20.60 -2.22
C PRO A 45 4.46 19.89 -3.21
N GLU A 46 3.14 20.10 -3.10
CA GLU A 46 2.16 19.44 -4.00
C GLU A 46 2.40 19.77 -5.48
N ALA A 47 2.89 20.97 -5.79
CA ALA A 47 3.22 21.40 -7.15
C ALA A 47 4.34 20.58 -7.81
N GLU A 48 5.20 19.93 -7.01
CA GLU A 48 6.31 19.09 -7.49
C GLU A 48 5.87 17.61 -7.69
N ILE A 49 4.65 17.25 -7.27
CA ILE A 49 4.18 15.86 -7.34
C ILE A 49 3.66 15.53 -8.73
N VAL A 50 4.46 14.78 -9.48
CA VAL A 50 4.06 14.24 -10.79
C VAL A 50 3.43 12.85 -10.65
N ALA A 51 2.30 12.64 -11.32
CA ALA A 51 1.66 11.33 -11.45
C ALA A 51 2.32 10.51 -12.57
N ILE A 52 2.75 9.29 -12.26
CA ILE A 52 3.40 8.36 -13.19
C ILE A 52 2.54 7.11 -13.28
N ASP A 53 2.10 6.74 -14.48
CA ASP A 53 1.34 5.52 -14.69
C ASP A 53 2.27 4.31 -14.67
N ARG A 54 2.11 3.44 -13.67
CA ARG A 54 2.88 2.20 -13.50
C ARG A 54 2.80 1.34 -14.75
N ASP A 55 1.63 1.32 -15.40
CA ASP A 55 1.36 0.41 -16.51
C ASP A 55 1.99 0.86 -17.83
N THR A 56 2.46 2.11 -17.92
CA THR A 56 3.16 2.66 -19.10
C THR A 56 4.51 3.28 -18.73
N ILE A 57 5.02 3.03 -17.52
CA ILE A 57 6.20 3.67 -16.94
C ILE A 57 7.47 3.53 -17.79
N ALA A 58 7.64 2.42 -18.53
CA ALA A 58 8.77 2.22 -19.42
C ALA A 58 8.81 3.21 -20.61
N ALA A 59 7.68 3.86 -20.90
CA ALA A 59 7.55 4.91 -21.93
C ALA A 59 7.55 6.33 -21.34
N TYR A 60 7.90 6.49 -20.06
CA TYR A 60 7.95 7.81 -19.43
C TYR A 60 9.02 8.69 -20.09
N ALA A 61 8.60 9.84 -20.61
CA ALA A 61 9.45 10.83 -21.27
C ALA A 61 9.28 12.23 -20.62
N GLY A 62 8.88 12.27 -19.35
CA GLY A 62 8.74 13.50 -18.58
C GLY A 62 10.05 13.97 -17.95
N PRO A 63 10.00 14.99 -17.08
CA PRO A 63 11.17 15.49 -16.37
C PRO A 63 11.79 14.43 -15.44
N PRO A 64 13.05 14.59 -15.00
CA PRO A 64 13.63 13.73 -13.99
C PRO A 64 12.80 13.67 -12.71
N VAL A 65 12.61 12.47 -12.16
CA VAL A 65 11.74 12.21 -11.00
C VAL A 65 12.36 11.18 -10.05
N LEU A 66 12.20 11.42 -8.75
CA LEU A 66 12.35 10.38 -7.73
C LEU A 66 11.00 9.67 -7.54
N LEU A 67 10.98 8.35 -7.69
CA LEU A 67 9.74 7.57 -7.66
C LEU A 67 9.74 6.49 -6.59
N PRO A 68 8.92 6.62 -5.53
CA PRO A 68 8.65 5.52 -4.61
C PRO A 68 7.99 4.33 -5.32
N MET A 69 8.73 3.22 -5.41
CA MET A 69 8.33 2.00 -6.11
C MET A 69 7.50 1.08 -5.21
N ASN A 70 6.36 1.58 -4.73
CA ASN A 70 5.42 0.83 -3.88
C ASN A 70 4.27 0.22 -4.68
N GLY A 71 4.36 -1.09 -4.93
CA GLY A 71 3.33 -1.84 -5.64
C GLY A 71 3.81 -3.16 -6.24
N CYS A 72 2.91 -3.81 -6.97
CA CYS A 72 3.27 -4.92 -7.85
C CYS A 72 3.83 -4.36 -9.17
N PHE A 73 4.90 -4.91 -9.71
CA PHE A 73 5.47 -4.53 -11.01
C PHE A 73 5.54 -5.74 -11.94
N TYR A 74 5.42 -5.46 -13.23
CA TYR A 74 5.36 -6.46 -14.30
C TYR A 74 6.52 -6.25 -15.27
N ASP A 75 6.67 -7.17 -16.23
CA ASP A 75 7.73 -7.09 -17.23
C ASP A 75 7.66 -5.82 -18.07
N TRP A 76 6.47 -5.38 -18.48
CA TRP A 76 6.29 -4.12 -19.22
C TRP A 76 6.58 -2.85 -18.41
N CYS A 77 6.87 -2.97 -17.11
CA CYS A 77 7.30 -1.84 -16.30
C CYS A 77 8.81 -1.56 -16.44
N PHE A 78 9.56 -2.46 -17.05
CA PHE A 78 11.02 -2.42 -17.10
C PHE A 78 11.55 -2.52 -18.54
N PRO A 79 12.75 -1.96 -18.82
CA PRO A 79 13.57 -1.17 -17.91
C PRO A 79 12.93 0.19 -17.56
N LEU A 80 13.27 0.74 -16.40
CA LEU A 80 12.91 2.12 -16.07
C LEU A 80 13.71 3.08 -16.96
N PRO A 81 13.08 4.15 -17.50
CA PRO A 81 13.78 5.21 -18.21
C PRO A 81 14.79 5.93 -17.31
N GLU A 82 15.84 6.50 -17.89
CA GLU A 82 16.90 7.23 -17.15
C GLU A 82 16.35 8.42 -16.34
N ALA A 83 15.25 9.02 -16.79
CA ALA A 83 14.57 10.09 -16.07
C ALA A 83 13.95 9.62 -14.73
N ILE A 84 13.82 8.31 -14.48
CA ILE A 84 13.25 7.79 -13.24
C ILE A 84 14.37 7.28 -12.34
N THR A 85 14.54 7.96 -11.21
CA THR A 85 15.32 7.44 -10.08
C THR A 85 14.36 6.69 -9.14
N PRO A 86 14.40 5.34 -9.08
CA PRO A 86 13.51 4.58 -8.22
C PRO A 86 13.96 4.65 -6.75
N LEU A 87 12.99 4.80 -5.86
CA LEU A 87 13.14 4.57 -4.42
C LEU A 87 12.32 3.32 -4.06
N PHE A 88 12.99 2.18 -3.90
CA PHE A 88 12.28 0.92 -3.65
C PHE A 88 11.76 0.82 -2.21
N VAL A 89 10.44 0.91 -2.07
CA VAL A 89 9.70 0.71 -0.82
C VAL A 89 8.47 -0.11 -1.14
N GLY A 90 8.30 -1.28 -0.53
CA GLY A 90 7.15 -2.13 -0.80
C GLY A 90 7.10 -2.64 -2.25
N PHE A 91 8.27 -2.85 -2.84
CA PHE A 91 8.41 -3.44 -4.17
C PHE A 91 7.94 -4.90 -4.17
N GLN A 92 7.16 -5.27 -5.17
CA GLN A 92 6.91 -6.68 -5.44
C GLN A 92 6.89 -6.94 -6.95
N ALA A 93 7.52 -8.02 -7.38
CA ALA A 93 7.41 -8.54 -8.72
C ALA A 93 7.35 -10.07 -8.68
N ARG A 94 7.07 -10.70 -9.82
CA ARG A 94 7.22 -12.16 -9.96
C ARG A 94 8.70 -12.52 -10.16
N ALA A 95 9.08 -13.73 -9.78
CA ALA A 95 10.44 -14.23 -9.99
C ALA A 95 10.92 -14.07 -11.44
N SER A 96 10.07 -14.40 -12.41
CA SER A 96 10.40 -14.24 -13.84
C SER A 96 10.69 -12.80 -14.27
N VAL A 97 10.11 -11.80 -13.58
CA VAL A 97 10.38 -10.38 -13.85
C VAL A 97 11.71 -9.98 -13.19
N ILE A 98 11.95 -10.43 -11.96
CA ILE A 98 13.21 -10.19 -11.25
C ILE A 98 14.38 -10.79 -12.03
N GLU A 99 14.28 -12.05 -12.43
CA GLU A 99 15.29 -12.75 -13.22
C GLU A 99 15.59 -12.00 -14.53
N ARG A 100 14.56 -11.63 -15.29
CA ARG A 100 14.69 -10.94 -16.58
C ARG A 100 15.35 -9.57 -16.46
N PHE A 101 15.11 -8.85 -15.37
CA PHE A 101 15.58 -7.47 -15.18
C PHE A 101 16.60 -7.32 -14.05
N ARG A 102 17.27 -8.42 -13.64
CA ARG A 102 18.21 -8.43 -12.50
C ARG A 102 19.30 -7.37 -12.60
N ASP A 103 19.91 -7.21 -13.78
CA ASP A 103 21.01 -6.24 -13.97
C ASP A 103 20.50 -4.80 -13.91
N HIS A 104 19.27 -4.56 -14.38
CA HIS A 104 18.64 -3.25 -14.26
C HIS A 104 18.30 -2.93 -12.81
N LEU A 105 17.75 -3.89 -12.05
CA LEU A 105 17.41 -3.72 -10.64
C LEU A 105 18.65 -3.56 -9.76
N ALA A 106 19.74 -4.30 -10.06
CA ALA A 106 21.01 -4.24 -9.33
C ALA A 106 21.61 -2.83 -9.27
N ARG A 107 21.36 -1.99 -10.28
CA ARG A 107 21.84 -0.59 -10.33
C ARG A 107 21.26 0.29 -9.22
N PHE A 108 20.19 -0.15 -8.58
CA PHE A 108 19.43 0.63 -7.59
C PHE A 108 19.33 -0.06 -6.24
N GLN A 109 20.19 -1.06 -5.99
CA GLN A 109 20.23 -1.76 -4.72
C GLN A 109 20.67 -0.84 -3.56
N PRO A 110 20.25 -1.10 -2.32
CA PRO A 110 19.41 -2.22 -1.91
C PRO A 110 17.91 -2.01 -2.22
N ILE A 111 17.21 -3.09 -2.56
CA ILE A 111 15.79 -3.06 -2.95
C ILE A 111 14.87 -3.31 -1.75
N GLY A 112 14.09 -2.29 -1.37
CA GLY A 112 13.06 -2.42 -0.34
C GLY A 112 11.80 -3.14 -0.85
N CYS A 113 11.58 -4.35 -0.36
CA CYS A 113 10.56 -5.29 -0.82
C CYS A 113 9.32 -5.33 0.08
N ARG A 114 8.15 -5.60 -0.50
CA ARG A 114 6.90 -5.74 0.26
C ARG A 114 6.88 -7.00 1.13
N ASP A 115 7.46 -8.08 0.64
CA ASP A 115 7.36 -9.42 1.21
C ASP A 115 8.71 -10.16 1.13
N SER A 116 8.90 -11.16 2.01
CA SER A 116 10.16 -11.92 2.13
C SER A 116 10.48 -12.68 0.85
N ALA A 117 9.47 -13.29 0.20
CA ALA A 117 9.66 -14.01 -1.04
C ALA A 117 10.23 -13.13 -2.17
N THR A 118 9.79 -11.88 -2.29
CA THR A 118 10.40 -10.93 -3.24
C THR A 118 11.86 -10.64 -2.88
N ALA A 119 12.16 -10.38 -1.60
CA ALA A 119 13.52 -10.08 -1.15
C ALA A 119 14.47 -11.27 -1.34
N GLU A 120 14.04 -12.48 -0.99
CA GLU A 120 14.78 -13.73 -1.17
C GLU A 120 15.05 -14.01 -2.64
N THR A 121 14.06 -13.79 -3.51
CA THR A 121 14.24 -13.96 -4.95
C THR A 121 15.29 -12.99 -5.50
N LEU A 122 15.26 -11.72 -5.09
CA LEU A 122 16.28 -10.74 -5.49
C LEU A 122 17.68 -11.14 -5.03
N ARG A 123 17.83 -11.53 -3.76
CA ARG A 123 19.12 -11.97 -3.20
C ARG A 123 19.63 -13.23 -3.89
N ALA A 124 18.76 -14.18 -4.23
CA ALA A 124 19.12 -15.37 -4.99
C ALA A 124 19.66 -15.04 -6.40
N HIS A 125 19.27 -13.89 -6.97
CA HIS A 125 19.81 -13.38 -8.24
C HIS A 125 20.96 -12.38 -8.06
N GLY A 126 21.51 -12.24 -6.86
CA GLY A 126 22.67 -11.39 -6.56
C GLY A 126 22.34 -9.90 -6.40
N VAL A 127 21.08 -9.55 -6.18
CA VAL A 127 20.65 -8.16 -5.94
C VAL A 127 20.40 -7.97 -4.45
N ASP A 128 21.09 -7.00 -3.83
CA ASP A 128 20.86 -6.72 -2.41
C ASP A 128 19.43 -6.19 -2.19
N ALA A 129 18.76 -6.72 -1.17
CA ALA A 129 17.35 -6.49 -0.92
C ALA A 129 17.01 -6.68 0.56
N PHE A 130 15.91 -6.08 1.01
CA PHE A 130 15.40 -6.23 2.37
C PHE A 130 13.89 -6.03 2.41
N VAL A 131 13.23 -6.49 3.49
CA VAL A 131 11.77 -6.38 3.63
C VAL A 131 11.42 -5.06 4.30
N THR A 132 10.64 -4.23 3.61
CA THR A 132 10.09 -2.97 4.14
C THR A 132 8.65 -3.12 4.61
N GLY A 133 7.88 -4.01 3.97
CA GLY A 133 6.42 -3.99 3.99
C GLY A 133 5.86 -2.98 2.96
N CYS A 134 4.54 -2.81 2.94
CA CYS A 134 3.87 -1.86 2.03
C CYS A 134 3.76 -0.47 2.67
N LEU A 135 3.98 0.58 1.89
CA LEU A 135 3.88 1.99 2.32
C LEU A 135 2.47 2.36 2.83
N THR A 136 1.45 1.56 2.55
CA THR A 136 0.12 1.72 3.18
C THR A 136 0.12 1.62 4.70
N LEU A 137 1.15 1.00 5.30
CA LEU A 137 1.37 1.02 6.75
C LEU A 137 1.82 2.39 7.29
N ALA A 138 2.23 3.31 6.41
CA ALA A 138 2.57 4.68 6.76
C ALA A 138 1.35 5.63 6.82
N LEU A 139 0.14 5.13 6.54
CA LEU A 139 -1.09 5.90 6.73
C LEU A 139 -1.27 6.26 8.21
N PRO A 140 -1.84 7.46 8.51
CA PRO A 140 -1.96 7.93 9.87
C PRO A 140 -2.96 7.08 10.69
N PRO A 141 -2.79 7.02 12.03
CA PRO A 141 -3.74 6.39 12.92
C PRO A 141 -5.09 7.13 12.90
N ARG A 142 -6.15 6.49 13.41
CA ARG A 142 -7.39 7.19 13.75
C ARG A 142 -7.18 8.10 14.96
N GLU A 143 -7.92 9.20 15.03
CA GLU A 143 -7.89 10.13 16.17
C GLU A 143 -8.54 9.51 17.41
N ALA A 144 -9.63 8.78 17.22
CA ALA A 144 -10.36 8.08 18.28
C ALA A 144 -11.02 6.81 17.75
N GLU A 145 -11.38 5.90 18.65
CA GLU A 145 -12.20 4.74 18.33
C GLU A 145 -13.65 5.15 18.08
N PRO A 146 -14.39 4.45 17.20
CA PRO A 146 -15.80 4.75 16.97
C PRO A 146 -16.65 4.32 18.18
N GLU A 147 -17.50 5.23 18.70
CA GLU A 147 -18.46 4.93 19.77
C GLU A 147 -19.46 3.83 19.37
N ALA A 148 -19.92 3.85 18.12
CA ALA A 148 -20.81 2.84 17.52
C ALA A 148 -20.13 2.17 16.31
N GLY A 149 -19.05 1.45 16.56
CA GLY A 149 -18.25 0.79 15.53
C GLY A 149 -19.00 -0.32 14.77
N LYS A 150 -18.61 -0.50 13.51
CA LYS A 150 -19.11 -1.52 12.59
C LYS A 150 -18.05 -2.59 12.31
N THR A 151 -18.52 -3.81 12.09
CA THR A 151 -17.68 -4.87 11.51
C THR A 151 -17.77 -4.78 9.99
N PHE A 152 -16.63 -4.59 9.32
CA PHE A 152 -16.60 -4.61 7.85
C PHE A 152 -16.03 -5.92 7.33
N VAL A 153 -16.80 -6.59 6.48
CA VAL A 153 -16.32 -7.72 5.68
C VAL A 153 -15.88 -7.19 4.33
N VAL A 154 -14.57 -7.00 4.17
CA VAL A 154 -13.99 -6.39 2.97
C VAL A 154 -13.44 -7.48 2.06
N TYR A 155 -13.94 -7.57 0.84
CA TYR A 155 -13.58 -8.64 -0.10
C TYR A 155 -13.33 -8.13 -1.51
N GLY A 156 -12.71 -8.96 -2.34
CA GLY A 156 -12.42 -8.71 -3.74
C GLY A 156 -12.80 -9.90 -4.61
N ALA A 157 -12.01 -10.14 -5.66
CA ALA A 157 -12.23 -11.24 -6.61
C ALA A 157 -11.05 -12.23 -6.60
N LYS A 158 -11.30 -13.46 -7.06
CA LYS A 158 -10.29 -14.53 -7.19
C LYS A 158 -9.58 -14.79 -5.85
N ALA A 159 -8.24 -14.66 -5.79
CA ALA A 159 -7.44 -14.79 -4.58
C ALA A 159 -7.76 -13.74 -3.48
N GLY A 160 -8.61 -12.76 -3.78
CA GLY A 160 -9.17 -11.82 -2.83
C GLY A 160 -10.63 -12.09 -2.47
N ARG A 161 -11.23 -13.21 -2.89
CA ARG A 161 -12.54 -13.63 -2.42
C ARG A 161 -12.42 -14.07 -0.95
N LEU A 162 -13.39 -13.68 -0.12
CA LEU A 162 -13.49 -14.19 1.24
C LEU A 162 -13.95 -15.67 1.20
N PRO A 163 -13.28 -16.60 1.88
CA PRO A 163 -13.76 -17.96 2.06
C PRO A 163 -15.17 -17.97 2.66
N SER A 164 -16.08 -18.76 2.09
CA SER A 164 -17.48 -18.86 2.59
C SER A 164 -17.55 -19.47 3.99
N GLU A 165 -16.55 -20.28 4.33
CA GLU A 165 -16.44 -21.06 5.55
C GLU A 165 -16.07 -20.19 6.76
N VAL A 166 -15.51 -18.99 6.57
CA VAL A 166 -14.99 -18.18 7.68
C VAL A 166 -16.09 -17.61 8.58
N LEU A 167 -17.17 -17.08 8.00
CA LEU A 167 -18.22 -16.39 8.76
C LEU A 167 -19.04 -17.33 9.65
N PRO A 168 -19.33 -18.59 9.27
CA PRO A 168 -19.90 -19.58 10.19
C PRO A 168 -19.14 -19.75 11.53
N HIS A 169 -17.84 -19.43 11.58
CA HIS A 169 -17.06 -19.47 12.83
C HIS A 169 -17.13 -18.17 13.66
N ALA A 170 -17.75 -17.11 13.14
CA ALA A 170 -17.84 -15.82 13.79
C ALA A 170 -18.90 -15.80 14.91
N PRO A 171 -18.65 -15.12 16.03
CA PRO A 171 -19.65 -14.86 17.06
C PRO A 171 -20.89 -14.14 16.49
N ARG A 172 -22.07 -14.48 17.00
CA ARG A 172 -23.36 -13.97 16.48
C ARG A 172 -23.48 -12.45 16.62
N GLU A 173 -22.81 -11.87 17.62
CA GLU A 173 -22.82 -10.45 17.95
C GLU A 173 -22.20 -9.61 16.84
N LEU A 174 -21.22 -10.16 16.11
CA LEU A 174 -20.57 -9.44 15.01
C LEU A 174 -21.55 -9.12 13.87
N PHE A 175 -22.60 -9.93 13.70
CA PHE A 175 -23.59 -9.75 12.64
C PHE A 175 -24.60 -8.64 12.90
N ALA A 176 -24.69 -8.13 14.14
CA ALA A 176 -25.63 -7.06 14.50
C ALA A 176 -25.34 -5.74 13.76
N ASN A 177 -24.07 -5.49 13.41
CA ASN A 177 -23.63 -4.25 12.75
C ASN A 177 -22.54 -4.55 11.70
N LEU A 178 -22.85 -5.49 10.80
CA LEU A 178 -21.94 -5.99 9.78
C LEU A 178 -22.24 -5.42 8.39
N ASP A 179 -21.23 -4.86 7.74
CA ASP A 179 -21.32 -4.34 6.37
C ASP A 179 -20.37 -5.09 5.42
N PHE A 180 -20.89 -5.50 4.27
CA PHE A 180 -20.11 -6.12 3.20
C PHE A 180 -19.59 -5.06 2.21
N VAL A 181 -18.27 -5.03 1.99
CA VAL A 181 -17.63 -4.05 1.11
C VAL A 181 -16.80 -4.74 0.04
N SER A 182 -17.19 -4.58 -1.21
CA SER A 182 -16.37 -4.98 -2.35
C SER A 182 -15.30 -3.91 -2.62
N GLN A 183 -14.02 -4.25 -2.39
CA GLN A 183 -12.88 -3.37 -2.68
C GLN A 183 -12.47 -3.43 -4.16
N ARG A 184 -13.46 -3.41 -5.04
CA ARG A 184 -13.33 -3.46 -6.50
C ARG A 184 -14.27 -2.43 -7.09
N LYS A 185 -13.81 -1.76 -8.15
CA LYS A 185 -14.62 -0.77 -8.86
C LYS A 185 -14.85 -1.22 -10.30
N HIS A 186 -16.11 -1.29 -10.72
CA HIS A 186 -16.45 -1.51 -12.12
C HIS A 186 -16.18 -0.24 -12.93
N VAL A 187 -15.60 -0.43 -14.12
CA VAL A 187 -15.22 0.66 -15.03
C VAL A 187 -15.53 0.25 -16.47
N HIS A 188 -15.81 1.23 -17.30
CA HIS A 188 -16.37 1.06 -18.65
C HIS A 188 -15.48 1.65 -19.76
N ARG A 189 -14.20 1.89 -19.47
CA ARG A 189 -13.20 2.37 -20.44
C ARG A 189 -11.87 1.67 -20.20
N PHE A 190 -11.25 1.22 -21.28
CA PHE A 190 -9.96 0.52 -21.26
C PHE A 190 -9.01 1.13 -22.30
N PRO A 191 -7.77 1.52 -21.93
CA PRO A 191 -7.24 1.59 -20.57
C PRO A 191 -8.06 2.55 -19.67
N LEU A 192 -7.84 2.49 -18.36
CA LEU A 192 -8.46 3.43 -17.43
C LEU A 192 -7.87 4.83 -17.65
N ASP A 193 -8.69 5.73 -18.20
CA ASP A 193 -8.33 7.11 -18.52
C ASP A 193 -8.09 7.98 -17.25
N ALA A 194 -7.66 9.23 -17.44
CA ALA A 194 -7.35 10.12 -16.32
C ALA A 194 -8.56 10.36 -15.39
N ALA A 195 -9.75 10.54 -15.97
CA ALA A 195 -10.98 10.72 -15.20
C ALA A 195 -11.33 9.46 -14.39
N GLY A 196 -11.20 8.27 -15.00
CA GLY A 196 -11.42 6.99 -14.34
C GLY A 196 -10.41 6.70 -13.23
N ARG A 197 -9.13 7.08 -13.41
CA ARG A 197 -8.10 6.98 -12.36
C ARG A 197 -8.43 7.90 -11.18
N ALA A 198 -8.79 9.15 -11.44
CA ALA A 198 -9.21 10.09 -10.40
C ALA A 198 -10.44 9.59 -9.64
N ASP A 199 -11.41 8.99 -10.35
CA ASP A 199 -12.61 8.44 -9.74
C ASP A 199 -12.35 7.19 -8.89
N ALA A 200 -11.48 6.29 -9.36
CA ALA A 200 -11.02 5.15 -8.56
C ALA A 200 -10.26 5.59 -7.31
N GLU A 201 -9.43 6.63 -7.41
CA GLU A 201 -8.71 7.19 -6.27
C GLU A 201 -9.66 7.83 -5.24
N ARG A 202 -10.66 8.61 -5.68
CA ARG A 202 -11.70 9.16 -4.79
C ARG A 202 -12.48 8.05 -4.07
N HIS A 203 -12.79 6.95 -4.76
CA HIS A 203 -13.44 5.81 -4.14
C HIS A 203 -12.53 5.13 -3.10
N ALA A 204 -11.26 4.90 -3.42
CA ALA A 204 -10.29 4.38 -2.46
C ALA A 204 -10.17 5.29 -1.21
N ALA A 205 -10.14 6.61 -1.40
CA ALA A 205 -10.09 7.58 -0.30
C ALA A 205 -11.37 7.55 0.56
N HIS A 206 -12.53 7.37 -0.07
CA HIS A 206 -13.79 7.16 0.64
C HIS A 206 -13.72 5.90 1.52
N LEU A 207 -13.29 4.76 0.96
CA LEU A 207 -13.17 3.51 1.72
C LEU A 207 -12.20 3.64 2.90
N LEU A 208 -11.01 4.21 2.69
CA LEU A 208 -10.04 4.43 3.78
C LEU A 208 -10.62 5.27 4.91
N ARG A 209 -11.33 6.36 4.57
CA ARG A 209 -12.00 7.21 5.57
C ARG A 209 -13.10 6.44 6.30
N THR A 210 -13.91 5.66 5.60
CA THR A 210 -14.98 4.86 6.19
C THR A 210 -14.42 3.84 7.18
N TYR A 211 -13.40 3.07 6.78
CA TYR A 211 -12.77 2.10 7.67
C TYR A 211 -12.17 2.78 8.89
N ARG A 212 -11.39 3.85 8.71
CA ARG A 212 -10.76 4.59 9.81
C ARG A 212 -11.77 5.16 10.81
N ARG A 213 -12.88 5.72 10.33
CA ARG A 213 -13.87 6.42 11.16
C ARG A 213 -14.90 5.51 11.81
N SER A 214 -15.19 4.36 11.22
CA SER A 214 -16.37 3.57 11.58
C SER A 214 -16.07 2.12 11.91
N ALA A 215 -14.89 1.59 11.59
CA ALA A 215 -14.61 0.17 11.85
C ALA A 215 -14.23 -0.08 13.31
N SER A 216 -14.96 -1.00 13.96
CA SER A 216 -14.50 -1.68 15.17
C SER A 216 -13.68 -2.93 14.83
N LEU A 217 -13.97 -3.57 13.69
CA LEU A 217 -13.26 -4.74 13.19
C LEU A 217 -13.31 -4.78 11.66
N VAL A 218 -12.23 -5.23 11.02
CA VAL A 218 -12.20 -5.56 9.58
C VAL A 218 -11.85 -7.03 9.38
N ILE A 219 -12.72 -7.76 8.69
CA ILE A 219 -12.51 -9.15 8.28
C ILE A 219 -12.20 -9.14 6.79
N THR A 220 -11.04 -9.63 6.37
CA THR A 220 -10.64 -9.53 4.96
C THR A 220 -9.62 -10.57 4.52
N PRO A 221 -9.68 -11.04 3.25
CA PRO A 221 -8.56 -11.74 2.63
C PRO A 221 -7.54 -10.77 2.01
N LEU A 222 -7.81 -9.45 1.95
CA LEU A 222 -7.06 -8.51 1.11
C LEU A 222 -5.93 -7.84 1.87
N HIS A 223 -4.71 -7.91 1.33
CA HIS A 223 -3.56 -7.19 1.87
C HIS A 223 -3.83 -5.69 1.98
N HIS A 224 -4.37 -5.07 0.93
CA HIS A 224 -4.66 -3.63 0.90
C HIS A 224 -6.02 -3.24 1.51
N ALA A 225 -6.71 -4.16 2.17
CA ALA A 225 -7.71 -3.79 3.18
C ALA A 225 -7.08 -3.87 4.57
N ALA A 226 -6.30 -4.94 4.84
CA ALA A 226 -5.62 -5.15 6.10
C ALA A 226 -4.61 -4.06 6.44
N THR A 227 -3.63 -3.78 5.57
CA THR A 227 -2.53 -2.85 5.92
C THR A 227 -2.98 -1.42 6.20
N PRO A 228 -3.91 -0.79 5.44
CA PRO A 228 -4.41 0.54 5.81
C PRO A 228 -5.22 0.56 7.12
N CYS A 229 -5.92 -0.53 7.43
CA CYS A 229 -6.71 -0.65 8.66
C CYS A 229 -5.80 -0.82 9.87
N ILE A 230 -4.81 -1.72 9.79
CA ILE A 230 -3.72 -1.85 10.78
C ILE A 230 -3.05 -0.49 10.98
N ALA A 231 -2.70 0.21 9.90
CA ALA A 231 -2.10 1.54 9.97
C ALA A 231 -2.98 2.57 10.70
N SER A 232 -4.30 2.41 10.61
CA SER A 232 -5.27 3.28 11.25
C SER A 232 -5.58 2.88 12.70
N GLY A 233 -4.98 1.80 13.23
CA GLY A 233 -5.28 1.26 14.57
C GLY A 233 -6.60 0.49 14.63
N VAL A 234 -7.11 0.03 13.48
CA VAL A 234 -8.33 -0.79 13.41
C VAL A 234 -7.94 -2.27 13.56
N PRO A 235 -8.58 -3.03 14.48
CA PRO A 235 -8.46 -4.49 14.54
C PRO A 235 -8.74 -5.18 13.20
N VAL A 236 -7.93 -6.18 12.83
CA VAL A 236 -8.08 -6.90 11.57
C VAL A 236 -8.00 -8.41 11.78
N VAL A 237 -8.96 -9.14 11.23
CA VAL A 237 -8.90 -10.59 11.01
C VAL A 237 -8.58 -10.84 9.54
N ILE A 238 -7.40 -11.39 9.27
CA ILE A 238 -7.01 -11.77 7.91
C ILE A 238 -7.37 -13.24 7.68
N ALA A 239 -8.34 -13.51 6.82
CA ALA A 239 -8.78 -14.87 6.50
C ALA A 239 -8.72 -15.13 5.00
N ARG A 240 -7.97 -16.15 4.58
CA ARG A 240 -7.71 -16.45 3.16
C ARG A 240 -8.06 -17.90 2.83
N ALA A 241 -8.37 -18.14 1.55
CA ALA A 241 -8.66 -19.47 1.05
C ALA A 241 -7.39 -20.31 0.86
N THR A 242 -6.27 -19.65 0.55
CA THR A 242 -4.97 -20.29 0.35
C THR A 242 -3.87 -19.41 0.88
N ASP A 243 -2.76 -20.06 1.21
CA ASP A 243 -1.53 -19.38 1.57
C ASP A 243 -1.01 -18.50 0.41
N ASP A 244 -0.29 -17.45 0.78
CA ASP A 244 0.26 -16.50 -0.18
C ASP A 244 1.50 -15.82 0.41
N ALA A 245 2.66 -16.02 -0.22
CA ALA A 245 3.93 -15.47 0.25
C ALA A 245 3.94 -13.93 0.35
N ARG A 246 3.03 -13.25 -0.38
CA ARG A 246 2.85 -11.79 -0.33
C ARG A 246 2.36 -11.29 1.02
N PHE A 247 1.91 -12.17 1.91
CA PHE A 247 1.51 -11.86 3.28
C PHE A 247 2.60 -12.17 4.31
N SER A 248 3.80 -12.60 3.91
CA SER A 248 4.91 -12.92 4.83
C SER A 248 5.18 -11.80 5.85
N PHE A 249 5.30 -10.55 5.39
CA PHE A 249 5.48 -9.41 6.30
C PHE A 249 4.27 -9.17 7.22
N LEU A 250 3.05 -9.40 6.74
CA LEU A 250 1.84 -9.28 7.57
C LEU A 250 1.79 -10.35 8.66
N ARG A 251 2.31 -11.57 8.41
CA ARG A 251 2.37 -12.65 9.42
C ARG A 251 3.27 -12.32 10.60
N GLU A 252 4.24 -11.43 10.42
CA GLU A 252 5.06 -10.91 11.54
C GLU A 252 4.27 -9.95 12.44
N LEU A 253 3.17 -9.37 11.93
CA LEU A 253 2.37 -8.37 12.61
C LEU A 253 1.07 -8.93 13.21
N THR A 254 0.41 -9.83 12.49
CA THR A 254 -0.88 -10.41 12.88
C THR A 254 -1.12 -11.76 12.19
N PRO A 255 -1.86 -12.70 12.80
CA PRO A 255 -2.18 -13.98 12.17
C PRO A 255 -2.87 -13.83 10.81
N VAL A 256 -2.51 -14.72 9.88
CA VAL A 256 -3.20 -14.92 8.61
C VAL A 256 -3.81 -16.30 8.65
N TYR A 257 -5.13 -16.35 8.86
CA TYR A 257 -5.87 -17.59 9.05
C TYR A 257 -6.19 -18.27 7.71
N LEU A 258 -5.96 -19.58 7.66
CA LEU A 258 -6.36 -20.48 6.58
C LEU A 258 -7.55 -21.35 7.03
N PRO A 259 -8.21 -22.09 6.13
CA PRO A 259 -9.42 -22.86 6.48
C PRO A 259 -9.27 -23.77 7.70
N GLU A 260 -8.10 -24.39 7.87
CA GLU A 260 -7.74 -25.22 9.02
C GLU A 260 -7.70 -24.45 10.37
N ASP A 261 -7.58 -23.13 10.32
CA ASP A 261 -7.49 -22.26 11.49
C ASP A 261 -8.81 -21.56 11.83
N PHE A 262 -9.85 -21.62 10.97
CA PHE A 262 -11.03 -20.76 11.13
C PHE A 262 -11.77 -20.97 12.46
N ALA A 263 -11.78 -22.19 12.99
CA ALA A 263 -12.35 -22.49 14.29
C ALA A 263 -11.59 -21.87 15.47
N ARG A 264 -10.37 -21.37 15.24
CA ARG A 264 -9.45 -20.80 16.22
C ARG A 264 -9.21 -19.30 16.00
N ILE A 265 -9.98 -18.66 15.12
CA ILE A 265 -9.87 -17.22 14.88
C ILE A 265 -10.13 -16.46 16.19
N ASP A 266 -9.20 -15.58 16.55
CA ASP A 266 -9.48 -14.51 17.50
C ASP A 266 -10.35 -13.45 16.82
N TRP A 267 -11.62 -13.37 17.22
CA TRP A 267 -12.62 -12.44 16.68
C TRP A 267 -12.62 -11.07 17.39
N ALA A 268 -11.79 -10.88 18.41
CA ALA A 268 -11.60 -9.61 19.09
C ALA A 268 -10.10 -9.25 19.19
N PRO A 269 -9.37 -9.26 18.06
CA PRO A 269 -7.94 -9.00 18.10
C PRO A 269 -7.66 -7.57 18.54
N ARG A 270 -6.58 -7.37 19.27
CA ARG A 270 -6.13 -6.02 19.63
C ARG A 270 -5.52 -5.30 18.42
N PRO A 271 -5.59 -3.96 18.34
CA PRO A 271 -4.82 -3.22 17.35
C PRO A 271 -3.32 -3.55 17.44
N VAL A 272 -2.68 -3.74 16.30
CA VAL A 272 -1.23 -4.02 16.24
C VAL A 272 -0.45 -2.72 16.40
N ASP A 273 0.55 -2.72 17.28
CA ASP A 273 1.50 -1.60 17.34
C ASP A 273 2.48 -1.67 16.16
N ILE A 274 2.28 -0.77 15.20
CA ILE A 274 3.12 -0.61 14.02
C ILE A 274 3.95 0.69 14.06
N GLY A 275 4.09 1.33 15.23
CA GLY A 275 4.86 2.57 15.39
C GLY A 275 6.27 2.49 14.79
N PRO A 276 7.08 1.47 15.11
CA PRO A 276 8.41 1.28 14.53
C PRO A 276 8.39 1.06 13.01
N VAL A 277 7.43 0.27 12.51
CA VAL A 277 7.26 -0.02 11.08
C VAL A 277 6.91 1.25 10.31
N ARG A 278 5.96 2.04 10.82
CA ARG A 278 5.55 3.33 10.26
C ARG A 278 6.73 4.29 10.22
N ALA A 279 7.44 4.45 11.33
CA ALA A 279 8.59 5.35 11.43
C ALA A 279 9.66 5.00 10.38
N ARG A 280 10.02 3.70 10.27
CA ARG A 280 10.98 3.22 9.27
C ARG A 280 10.54 3.51 7.83
N LEU A 281 9.27 3.28 7.50
CA LEU A 281 8.74 3.53 6.16
C LEU A 281 8.76 5.02 5.79
N VAL A 282 8.35 5.89 6.71
CA VAL A 282 8.38 7.35 6.50
C VAL A 282 9.82 7.84 6.39
N GLU A 283 10.71 7.34 7.25
CA GLU A 283 12.12 7.68 7.27
C GLU A 283 12.82 7.30 5.96
N GLN A 284 12.55 6.13 5.40
CA GLN A 284 13.11 5.71 4.12
C GLN A 284 12.68 6.64 2.97
N VAL A 285 11.42 7.07 2.96
CA VAL A 285 10.94 8.07 1.98
C VAL A 285 11.59 9.42 2.20
N ARG A 286 11.72 9.85 3.47
CA ARG A 286 12.38 11.10 3.85
C ARG A 286 13.83 11.14 3.36
N GLN A 287 14.63 10.11 3.64
CA GLN A 287 16.02 10.01 3.21
C GLN A 287 16.15 10.11 1.69
N GLY A 288 15.27 9.45 0.93
CA GLY A 288 15.25 9.56 -0.52
C GLY A 288 14.94 10.97 -1.02
N LEU A 289 13.94 11.64 -0.43
CA LEU A 289 13.56 13.00 -0.82
C LEU A 289 14.61 14.03 -0.41
N ASP A 290 15.18 13.93 0.80
CA ASP A 290 16.25 14.79 1.30
C ASP A 290 17.51 14.68 0.44
N GLY A 291 17.92 13.44 0.10
CA GLY A 291 19.08 13.19 -0.77
C GLY A 291 18.91 13.78 -2.17
N ALA A 292 17.66 13.94 -2.63
CA ALA A 292 17.32 14.60 -3.89
C ALA A 292 17.04 16.11 -3.75
N GLY A 293 17.12 16.68 -2.54
CA GLY A 293 16.82 18.09 -2.29
C GLY A 293 15.35 18.47 -2.50
N LEU A 294 14.42 17.50 -2.37
CA LEU A 294 12.99 17.66 -2.67
C LEU A 294 12.14 18.04 -1.44
N LEU A 295 12.73 18.09 -0.25
CA LEU A 295 12.06 18.58 0.96
C LEU A 295 12.46 20.03 1.26
N PRO A 296 11.55 20.83 1.84
CA PRO A 296 11.89 22.16 2.32
C PRO A 296 13.05 22.07 3.31
N ARG A 297 14.04 22.96 3.18
CA ARG A 297 15.10 23.09 4.20
C ARG A 297 14.42 23.42 5.52
N GLN A 298 14.62 22.57 6.53
CA GLN A 298 14.21 22.95 7.89
C GLN A 298 14.92 24.26 8.26
N PRO A 299 14.22 25.26 8.79
CA PRO A 299 14.89 26.43 9.31
C PRO A 299 15.88 25.96 10.38
N ALA A 300 17.13 26.41 10.29
CA ALA A 300 18.12 26.15 11.33
C ALA A 300 17.49 26.51 12.69
N ALA A 301 17.52 25.58 13.64
CA ALA A 301 17.03 25.84 14.98
C ALA A 301 17.67 27.14 15.49
N ARG A 302 16.84 28.18 15.69
CA ARG A 302 17.35 29.44 16.23
C ARG A 302 17.99 29.13 17.58
N PRO A 303 19.25 29.53 17.83
CA PRO A 303 19.85 29.34 19.14
C PRO A 303 18.95 30.02 20.18
N ASN A 304 18.64 29.28 21.24
CA ASN A 304 17.77 29.72 22.31
C ASN A 304 18.43 30.91 23.03
N LEU A 305 18.03 32.14 22.69
CA LEU A 305 18.55 33.38 23.27
C LEU A 305 18.10 33.61 24.73
N ALA A 306 17.41 32.65 25.35
CA ALA A 306 16.89 32.77 26.71
C ALA A 306 17.87 32.33 27.84
N ALA A 307 19.14 32.03 27.54
CA ALA A 307 20.12 31.60 28.54
C ALA A 307 21.17 32.68 28.93
N ALA A 308 20.97 33.94 28.54
CA ALA A 308 21.90 35.03 28.87
C ALA A 308 21.21 36.15 29.68
N ALA A 309 20.63 35.80 30.82
CA ALA A 309 20.36 36.75 31.89
C ALA A 309 21.13 36.28 33.13
N ARG A 310 22.36 36.79 33.29
CA ARG A 310 23.09 36.70 34.56
C ARG A 310 22.38 37.60 35.59
N PRO A 311 22.26 37.19 36.85
CA PRO A 311 21.81 38.09 37.89
C PRO A 311 22.92 39.09 38.19
N VAL A 312 22.59 40.38 38.13
CA VAL A 312 23.41 41.43 38.73
C VAL A 312 22.99 41.54 40.19
N ALA A 313 23.98 41.56 41.08
CA ALA A 313 23.85 41.72 42.52
C ALA A 313 23.24 43.08 42.91
#